data_AF-A0A4V3ANM3-F1
#
_entry.id   AF-A0A4V3ANM3-F1
#
_cell.length_a   1.000
_cell.length_b   1.000
_cell.length_c   1.000
_cell.angle_alpha   90.00
_cell.angle_beta   90.00
_cell.angle_gamma   90.00
#
_symmetry.space_group_name_H-M   'P 1'
#
loop_
_entity.id
_entity.type
_entity.pdbx_description
1 polymer ?
#
loop_
_entity_poly.entity_id
_entity_poly.type
_entity_poly.pdbx_seq_one_letter_code
_entity_poly.pdbx_strand_id
1 'polypeptide(L)' 'MGSSNQVEVVTIHVRLLDEPIPVWRPVKAEALGNGCFVILAQEVPEYEEWEFTPGETVTVEAHVNRSGDYLKAIARS' A
#
# COMPACT_ATOMS: atom_id res chain seq x y z
N MET A 1 24.48 -20.20 8.55
CA MET A 1 24.44 -19.20 7.47
C MET A 1 23.07 -18.56 7.54
N GLY A 2 22.98 -17.36 8.09
CA GLY A 2 21.71 -16.66 8.20
C GLY A 2 21.31 -16.18 6.82
N SER A 3 20.30 -16.80 6.21
CA SER A 3 19.61 -16.18 5.09
C SER A 3 19.01 -14.89 5.62
N SER A 4 19.62 -13.75 5.30
CA SER A 4 19.00 -12.46 5.49
C SER A 4 17.71 -12.48 4.68
N ASN A 5 16.57 -12.63 5.36
CA ASN A 5 15.26 -12.41 4.78
C ASN A 5 15.18 -10.92 4.45
N GLN A 6 15.64 -10.54 3.25
CA GLN A 6 15.62 -9.17 2.81
C GLN A 6 14.18 -8.83 2.48
N VAL A 7 13.51 -8.22 3.45
CA VAL A 7 12.17 -7.67 3.31
C VAL A 7 12.23 -6.54 2.28
N GLU A 8 11.61 -6.74 1.12
CA GLU A 8 11.49 -5.69 0.11
C GLU A 8 10.38 -4.74 0.54
N VAL A 9 10.78 -3.58 1.07
CA VAL A 9 9.86 -2.50 1.42
C VAL A 9 9.59 -1.66 0.18
N VAL A 10 8.33 -1.58 -0.19
CA VAL A 10 7.83 -0.82 -1.34
C VAL A 10 6.84 0.25 -0.89
N THR A 11 6.63 1.24 -1.74
CA THR A 11 5.53 2.19 -1.58
C THR A 11 4.34 1.74 -2.41
N ILE A 12 3.20 1.54 -1.75
CA ILE A 12 1.90 1.35 -2.39
C ILE A 12 1.00 2.53 -2.03
N HIS A 13 -0.12 2.65 -2.72
CA HIS A 13 -1.05 3.76 -2.54
C HIS A 13 -2.41 3.23 -2.10
N VAL A 14 -2.89 3.74 -0.97
CA VAL A 14 -4.20 3.42 -0.40
C VAL A 14 -5.15 4.57 -0.64
N ARG A 15 -6.40 4.27 -0.98
CA ARG A 15 -7.41 5.30 -1.20
C ARG A 15 -7.85 5.93 0.12
N LEU A 16 -8.05 7.24 0.11
CA LEU A 16 -8.74 7.96 1.19
C LEU A 16 -10.25 7.96 0.92
N LEU A 17 -11.04 7.57 1.92
CA LEU A 17 -12.48 7.38 1.83
C LEU A 17 -13.29 8.64 2.14
N ASP A 18 -12.72 9.59 2.90
CA ASP A 18 -13.39 10.82 3.33
C ASP A 18 -13.12 12.03 2.40
N GLU A 19 -12.46 11.79 1.26
CA GLU A 19 -12.14 12.83 0.29
C GLU A 19 -13.22 12.93 -0.81
N PRO A 20 -13.60 14.15 -1.25
CA PRO A 20 -14.65 14.36 -2.25
C PRO A 20 -14.24 13.92 -3.67
N ILE A 21 -12.95 13.63 -3.86
CA ILE A 21 -12.36 13.13 -5.10
C ILE A 21 -11.45 11.93 -4.78
N PRO A 22 -11.11 11.07 -5.75
CA PRO A 22 -10.16 10.01 -5.52
C PRO A 22 -8.77 10.54 -5.14
N VAL A 23 -8.43 10.45 -3.86
CA VAL A 23 -7.11 10.76 -3.31
C VAL A 23 -6.44 9.48 -2.84
N TRP A 24 -5.13 9.42 -3.03
CA TRP A 24 -4.32 8.24 -2.78
C TRP A 24 -3.17 8.59 -1.84
N ARG A 25 -3.09 7.93 -0.70
CA ARG A 25 -2.04 8.08 0.30
C ARG A 25 -0.91 7.09 0.03
N PRO A 26 0.35 7.55 -0.17
CA PRO A 26 1.50 6.67 -0.22
C PRO A 26 1.75 6.06 1.16
N VAL A 27 1.89 4.74 1.22
CA VAL A 27 2.11 3.99 2.46
C VAL A 27 3.24 2.98 2.27
N LYS A 28 3.93 2.64 3.36
CA LYS A 28 4.95 1.59 3.33
C LYS A 28 4.31 0.21 3.42
N ALA A 29 4.75 -0.70 2.55
CA ALA A 29 4.34 -2.10 2.57
C ALA A 29 5.52 -3.03 2.31
N GLU A 30 5.43 -4.26 2.81
CA GLU A 30 6.35 -5.35 2.50
C GLU A 30 5.76 -6.21 1.39
N ALA A 31 6.55 -6.49 0.35
CA ALA A 31 6.17 -7.42 -0.70
C ALA A 31 6.23 -8.87 -0.19
N LEU A 32 5.10 -9.56 -0.21
CA LEU A 32 5.01 -10.98 0.17
C LEU A 32 5.22 -11.93 -1.02
N GLY A 33 5.31 -11.37 -2.23
CA GLY A 33 5.30 -12.12 -3.49
C GLY A 33 3.89 -12.29 -4.06
N ASN A 34 3.79 -12.76 -5.30
CA ASN A 34 2.53 -13.01 -6.02
C ASN A 34 1.56 -11.81 -6.12
N GLY A 35 2.08 -10.59 -6.03
CA GLY A 35 1.27 -9.37 -6.05
C GLY A 35 0.58 -9.03 -4.72
N CYS A 36 0.90 -9.74 -3.63
CA CYS A 36 0.42 -9.46 -2.28
C CYS A 36 1.43 -8.63 -1.50
N PHE A 37 0.91 -7.72 -0.69
CA PHE A 37 1.68 -6.77 0.11
C PHE A 37 1.06 -6.63 1.49
N VAL A 38 1.86 -6.63 2.56
CA VAL A 38 1.38 -6.29 3.90
C VAL A 38 1.69 -4.83 4.21
N ILE A 39 0.68 -4.04 4.57
CA ILE A 39 0.88 -2.65 4.96
C ILE A 39 1.63 -2.63 6.29
N LEU A 40 2.80 -2.01 6.31
CA LEU A 40 3.63 -1.97 7.50
C LEU A 40 3.04 -1.03 8.55
N ALA A 41 3.38 -1.27 9.82
CA ALA A 41 3.05 -0.39 10.93
C ALA A 41 3.55 1.04 10.65
N GLN A 42 2.61 1.98 10.58
CA GLN A 42 2.87 3.41 10.43
C GLN A 42 1.72 4.20 11.04
N GLU A 43 1.95 5.47 11.30
CA GLU A 43 0.91 6.37 11.79
C GLU A 43 -0.15 6.57 10.72
N VAL A 44 -1.41 6.37 11.11
CA VAL A 44 -2.59 6.77 10.33
C VAL A 44 -3.10 8.05 10.98
N PRO A 45 -3.05 9.20 10.27
CA PRO A 45 -3.57 10.44 10.83
C PRO A 45 -5.04 10.30 11.24
N GLU A 46 -5.40 10.83 12.40
CA GLU A 46 -6.76 10.69 12.97
C GLU A 46 -7.88 11.27 12.10
N TYR A 47 -7.51 12.16 11.19
CA TYR A 47 -8.40 12.86 10.25
C TYR A 47 -8.40 12.23 8.86
N GLU A 48 -7.78 11.06 8.67
CA GLU A 48 -7.81 10.34 7.39
C GLU A 48 -8.50 9.00 7.54
N GLU A 49 -9.41 8.68 6.62
CA GLU A 49 -10.03 7.36 6.54
C GLU A 49 -9.41 6.56 5.39
N TRP A 50 -8.53 5.61 5.71
CA TRP A 50 -7.85 4.78 4.71
C TRP A 50 -8.70 3.55 4.36
N GLU A 51 -8.79 3.20 3.06
CA GLU A 51 -9.48 1.98 2.62
C GLU A 51 -8.83 0.70 3.16
N PHE A 52 -7.51 0.75 3.41
CA PHE A 52 -6.71 -0.32 4.00
C PHE A 52 -5.72 0.24 5.03
N THR A 53 -5.59 -0.44 6.16
CA THR A 53 -4.88 0.02 7.35
C THR A 53 -3.64 -0.85 7.64
N PRO A 54 -2.69 -0.36 8.46
CA PRO A 54 -1.51 -1.13 8.84
C PRO A 54 -1.82 -2.53 9.40
N GLY A 55 -1.07 -3.52 8.95
CA GLY A 55 -1.27 -4.94 9.26
C GLY A 55 -2.15 -5.69 8.27
N GLU A 56 -2.93 -4.99 7.43
CA GLU A 56 -3.72 -5.64 6.38
C GLU A 56 -2.85 -6.10 5.21
N THR A 57 -3.17 -7.28 4.67
CA THR A 57 -2.57 -7.78 3.43
C THR A 57 -3.47 -7.44 2.26
N VAL A 58 -2.90 -6.81 1.23
CA VAL A 58 -3.60 -6.30 0.06
C VAL A 58 -2.98 -6.80 -1.22
N THR A 59 -3.80 -6.92 -2.25
CA THR A 59 -3.34 -7.02 -3.64
C THR A 59 -3.29 -5.64 -4.26
N VAL A 60 -2.39 -5.45 -5.23
CA VAL A 60 -2.19 -4.16 -5.90
C VAL A 60 -2.38 -4.24 -7.41
N GLU A 61 -2.75 -3.11 -7.99
CA GLU A 61 -2.75 -2.86 -9.44
C GLU A 61 -1.70 -1.80 -9.77
N ALA A 62 -0.92 -2.05 -10.84
CA ALA A 62 -0.03 -1.03 -11.40
C ALA A 62 -0.85 0.02 -12.15
N HIS A 63 -0.76 1.27 -11.70
CA HIS A 63 -1.30 2.42 -12.38
C HIS A 63 -0.19 3.14 -13.14
N VAL A 64 -0.22 3.02 -14.47
CA VAL A 64 0.75 3.63 -15.40
C VAL A 64 0.11 4.86 -16.02
N ASN A 65 0.71 6.04 -15.84
CA ASN A 65 0.25 7.27 -16.48
C ASN A 65 1.43 8.19 -16.85
N ARG A 66 1.15 9.31 -17.53
CA ARG A 66 2.20 10.25 -17.98
C ARG A 66 2.96 10.92 -16.83
N SER A 67 2.40 10.95 -15.63
CA SER A 67 2.97 11.57 -14.44
C SER A 67 3.79 10.60 -13.59
N GLY A 68 3.75 9.29 -13.89
CA GLY A 68 4.55 8.27 -13.23
C GLY A 68 3.75 7.01 -12.88
N ASP A 69 4.49 5.92 -12.68
CA ASP A 69 3.93 4.61 -12.36
C ASP A 69 3.83 4.45 -10.85
N TYR A 70 2.70 3.95 -10.36
CA TYR A 70 2.53 3.64 -8.95
C TYR A 70 1.60 2.45 -8.71
N LEU A 71 1.77 1.77 -7.57
CA LEU A 71 0.94 0.63 -7.18
C LEU A 71 -0.23 1.12 -6.32
N LYS A 72 -1.46 0.73 -6.66
CA LYS A 72 -2.68 0.99 -5.87
C LYS A 72 -3.13 -0.28 -5.17
N ALA A 73 -3.42 -0.22 -3.89
CA ALA A 73 -4.15 -1.29 -3.22
C ALA A 73 -5.58 -1.38 -3.77
N ILE A 74 -6.06 -2.58 -4.10
CA ILE A 74 -7.37 -2.77 -4.74
C ILE A 74 -8.28 -3.81 -4.04
N ALA A 75 -7.72 -4.72 -3.25
CA ALA A 75 -8.50 -5.71 -2.50
C ALA A 75 -7.69 -6.31 -1.34
N ARG A 76 -8.39 -6.77 -0.31
CA ARG A 76 -7.82 -7.61 0.77
C ARG A 76 -7.52 -9.01 0.22
N SER A 77 -6.37 -9.57 0.62
CA SER A 77 -5.97 -10.95 0.27
C SER A 77 -6.46 -11.98 1.27
#